data_AF-A0A3L8PWP2-F1
#
_entry.id   AF-A0A3L8PWP2-F1
#
_cell.length_a   1.000
_cell.length_b   1.000
_cell.length_c   1.000
_cell.angle_alpha   90.00
_cell.angle_beta   90.00
_cell.angle_gamma   90.00
#
_symmetry.space_group_name_H-M   'P 1'
#
loop_
_entity.id
_entity.type
_entity.pdbx_description
1 polymer ?
#
loop_
_entity_poly.entity_id
_entity_poly.type
_entity_poly.pdbx_seq_one_letter_code
_entity_poly.pdbx_strand_id
1 'polypeptide(L)'
;MRILIATTFIALCLLGCKSTEHNKATKQKAITTSLITTPANQDELIYFKKMSGIFISVYSGISDFPLGYDTKSIKYLDELLNSKHVRESKRRDYYINMAGSFLGEAFIHTYGGEWVKYNGEYAIKHDRNHLSFPFGKVYRVLENGGKGDIEAMYALGALTPEQISDLLKENSAKNE
;
A
#
# COMPACT_ATOMS: atom_id res chain seq x y z
N MET A 1 -62.87 46.46 26.66
CA MET A 1 -63.01 45.13 26.03
C MET A 1 -62.74 44.11 27.13
N ARG A 2 -63.79 43.72 27.88
CA ARG A 2 -64.33 42.34 27.95
C ARG A 2 -63.23 41.28 28.17
N ILE A 3 -63.07 40.75 29.39
CA ILE A 3 -63.77 39.54 29.94
C ILE A 3 -63.12 38.27 29.33
N LEU A 4 -62.75 37.17 30.01
CA LEU A 4 -63.03 36.50 31.29
C LEU A 4 -61.84 35.50 31.50
N ILE A 5 -61.32 35.25 32.71
CA ILE A 5 -61.51 34.03 33.54
C ILE A 5 -61.48 32.73 32.68
N ALA A 6 -60.69 31.69 32.96
CA ALA A 6 -60.89 30.84 34.13
C ALA A 6 -59.95 29.61 34.11
N THR A 7 -59.27 29.36 35.23
CA THR A 7 -59.24 28.09 35.98
C THR A 7 -58.97 26.73 35.30
N THR A 8 -57.85 26.15 35.75
CA THR A 8 -57.75 24.86 36.48
C THR A 8 -57.67 23.53 35.69
N PHE A 9 -56.99 22.59 36.35
CA PHE A 9 -56.94 21.12 36.18
C PHE A 9 -55.93 20.60 35.15
N ILE A 10 -55.24 19.47 35.31
CA ILE A 10 -54.76 18.57 36.40
C ILE A 10 -54.17 17.36 35.62
N ALA A 11 -53.24 16.63 36.23
CA ALA A 11 -52.86 15.23 35.93
C ALA A 11 -52.22 14.94 34.56
N LEU A 12 -50.97 14.48 34.50
CA LEU A 12 -50.54 13.11 34.82
C LEU A 12 -51.14 12.07 33.86
N CYS A 13 -50.39 11.76 32.79
CA CYS A 13 -50.45 10.48 32.10
C CYS A 13 -49.05 9.88 32.05
N LEU A 14 -48.78 9.02 33.02
CA LEU A 14 -47.85 7.90 32.87
C LEU A 14 -48.52 6.87 31.94
N LEU A 15 -47.81 6.39 30.93
CA LEU A 15 -47.93 5.10 30.23
C LEU A 15 -46.85 5.16 29.12
N GLY A 16 -45.71 4.48 29.25
CA GLY A 16 -45.64 3.03 29.07
C GLY A 16 -45.38 2.71 27.59
N CYS A 17 -44.13 2.78 27.15
CA CYS A 17 -43.72 2.16 25.88
C CYS A 17 -42.42 1.37 26.11
N LYS A 18 -42.59 0.06 26.34
CA LYS A 18 -41.52 -0.93 26.23
C LYS A 18 -41.09 -0.99 24.76
N SER A 19 -39.91 -0.50 24.41
CA SER A 19 -39.26 -0.91 23.16
C SER A 19 -38.37 -2.11 23.45
N THR A 20 -38.91 -3.30 23.22
CA THR A 20 -38.12 -4.48 22.90
C THR A 20 -37.51 -4.27 21.52
N GLU A 21 -36.27 -3.76 21.46
CA GLU A 21 -35.49 -3.85 20.23
C GLU A 21 -34.77 -5.21 20.18
N HIS A 22 -35.18 -5.96 19.17
CA HIS A 22 -34.63 -7.22 18.74
C HIS A 22 -33.13 -7.10 18.47
N ASN A 23 -32.34 -7.77 19.32
CA ASN A 23 -30.95 -8.07 19.06
C ASN A 23 -30.86 -9.11 17.92
N LYS A 24 -30.91 -8.65 16.66
CA LYS A 24 -30.48 -9.44 15.51
C LYS A 24 -28.98 -9.20 15.31
N ALA A 25 -28.19 -9.97 16.05
CA ALA A 25 -26.79 -10.22 15.73
C ALA A 25 -26.73 -10.94 14.38
N THR A 26 -26.76 -10.16 13.30
CA THR A 26 -26.45 -10.64 11.96
C THR A 26 -24.95 -10.89 11.94
N LYS A 27 -24.56 -12.16 12.13
CA LYS A 27 -23.21 -12.64 11.82
C LYS A 27 -22.96 -12.36 10.34
N GLN A 28 -22.34 -11.22 10.05
CA GLN A 28 -21.80 -10.90 8.74
C GLN A 28 -20.64 -11.86 8.51
N LYS A 29 -20.94 -12.99 7.88
CA LYS A 29 -19.94 -13.94 7.40
C LYS A 29 -19.12 -13.18 6.35
N ALA A 30 -17.96 -12.68 6.73
CA ALA A 30 -17.02 -12.04 5.83
C ALA A 30 -16.73 -13.02 4.70
N ILE A 31 -17.30 -12.75 3.52
CA ILE A 31 -16.93 -13.45 2.29
C ILE A 31 -15.55 -12.90 1.97
N THR A 32 -14.52 -13.68 2.29
CA THR A 32 -13.14 -13.37 1.89
C THR A 32 -13.06 -13.51 0.38
N THR A 33 -13.38 -12.43 -0.34
CA THR A 33 -13.14 -12.34 -1.78
C THR A 33 -11.64 -12.36 -2.00
N SER A 34 -11.08 -13.54 -2.25
CA SER A 34 -9.65 -13.68 -2.58
C SER A 34 -9.36 -12.91 -3.86
N LEU A 35 -8.28 -12.14 -3.88
CA LEU A 35 -7.83 -11.40 -5.06
C LEU A 35 -7.55 -12.39 -6.21
N ILE A 36 -8.23 -12.21 -7.35
CA ILE A 36 -8.00 -13.01 -8.55
C ILE A 36 -6.75 -12.46 -9.24
N THR A 37 -5.70 -13.28 -9.27
CA THR A 37 -4.40 -12.94 -9.86
C THR A 37 -3.98 -14.02 -10.83
N THR A 38 -3.34 -13.66 -11.94
CA THR A 38 -2.73 -14.62 -12.86
C THR A 38 -1.21 -14.61 -12.64
N PRO A 39 -0.52 -15.76 -12.49
CA PRO A 39 0.93 -15.77 -12.42
C PRO A 39 1.57 -15.09 -13.64
N ALA A 40 2.67 -14.36 -13.45
CA ALA A 40 3.47 -13.88 -14.57
C ALA A 40 4.05 -15.07 -15.36
N ASN A 41 4.12 -14.96 -16.69
CA ASN A 41 4.66 -16.05 -17.51
C ASN A 41 6.21 -16.09 -17.46
N GLN A 42 6.80 -17.16 -17.99
CA GLN A 42 8.25 -17.37 -17.90
C GLN A 42 9.09 -16.26 -18.55
N ASP A 43 8.64 -15.72 -19.69
CA ASP A 43 9.37 -14.66 -20.40
C ASP A 43 9.34 -13.34 -19.61
N GLU A 44 8.21 -13.04 -18.97
CA GLU A 44 8.04 -11.90 -18.08
C GLU A 44 8.97 -12.02 -16.86
N LEU A 45 9.03 -13.20 -16.23
CA LEU A 45 9.93 -13.47 -15.11
C LEU A 45 11.40 -13.31 -15.51
N ILE A 46 11.79 -13.82 -16.69
CA ILE A 46 13.15 -13.64 -17.23
C ILE A 46 13.44 -12.15 -17.46
N TYR A 47 12.47 -11.42 -18.01
CA TYR A 47 12.59 -9.98 -18.24
C TYR A 47 12.81 -9.21 -16.93
N PHE A 48 12.00 -9.46 -15.89
CA PHE A 48 12.13 -8.77 -14.60
C PHE A 48 13.48 -9.04 -13.94
N LYS A 49 13.91 -10.30 -13.90
CA LYS A 49 15.24 -10.65 -13.37
C LYS A 49 16.36 -9.98 -14.15
N LYS A 50 16.27 -9.95 -15.48
CA LYS A 50 17.26 -9.29 -16.32
C LYS A 50 17.30 -7.78 -16.06
N MET A 51 16.16 -7.11 -16.03
CA MET A 51 16.08 -5.66 -15.79
C MET A 51 16.57 -5.30 -14.39
N SER A 52 16.24 -6.12 -13.39
CA SER A 52 16.77 -5.98 -12.04
C SER A 52 18.30 -6.16 -12.00
N GLY A 53 18.84 -7.15 -12.70
CA GLY A 53 20.29 -7.36 -12.79
C GLY A 53 21.02 -6.21 -13.48
N ILE A 54 20.39 -5.59 -14.50
CA ILE A 54 20.91 -4.39 -15.14
C ILE A 54 21.00 -3.23 -14.14
N PHE A 55 19.98 -3.04 -13.29
CA PHE A 55 20.04 -2.01 -12.24
C PHE A 55 21.28 -2.20 -11.35
N ILE A 56 21.45 -3.39 -10.78
CA ILE A 56 22.59 -3.69 -9.91
C ILE A 56 23.90 -3.49 -10.66
N SER A 57 24.01 -4.01 -11.89
CA SER A 57 25.24 -3.91 -12.68
C SER A 57 25.62 -2.47 -13.05
N VAL A 58 24.65 -1.64 -13.43
CA VAL A 58 24.89 -0.25 -13.85
C VAL A 58 25.26 0.59 -12.63
N TYR A 59 24.50 0.47 -11.55
CA TYR A 59 24.64 1.36 -10.41
C TYR A 59 25.74 0.93 -9.43
N SER A 60 26.10 -0.37 -9.37
CA SER A 60 27.25 -0.81 -8.57
C SER A 60 28.59 -0.22 -9.03
N GLY A 61 28.68 0.21 -10.30
CA GLY A 61 29.88 0.87 -10.81
C GLY A 61 30.02 2.34 -10.39
N ILE A 62 28.97 2.93 -9.81
CA ILE A 62 28.92 4.35 -9.43
C ILE A 62 28.45 4.59 -8.00
N SER A 63 27.99 3.56 -7.29
CA SER A 63 27.71 3.63 -5.85
C SER A 63 28.98 3.39 -5.04
N ASP A 64 29.05 4.03 -3.86
CA ASP A 64 30.18 3.83 -2.93
C ASP A 64 30.09 2.51 -2.15
N PHE A 65 29.16 1.63 -2.52
CA PHE A 65 28.94 0.33 -1.89
C PHE A 65 28.34 -0.68 -2.87
N PRO A 66 28.53 -1.99 -2.65
CA PRO A 66 27.92 -3.02 -3.49
C PRO A 66 26.40 -2.98 -3.39
N LEU A 67 25.69 -2.92 -4.52
CA LEU A 67 24.24 -3.00 -4.53
C LEU A 67 23.76 -4.44 -4.51
N GLY A 68 22.62 -4.65 -3.85
CA GLY A 68 21.93 -5.93 -3.75
C GLY A 68 20.42 -5.70 -3.55
N TYR A 69 19.75 -6.70 -2.97
CA TYR A 69 18.30 -6.66 -2.71
C TYR A 69 17.96 -6.28 -1.26
N ASP A 70 18.78 -5.40 -0.68
CA ASP A 70 18.68 -4.98 0.72
C ASP A 70 18.13 -3.56 0.87
N THR A 71 17.77 -3.19 2.09
CA THR A 71 17.25 -1.86 2.44
C THR A 71 18.19 -0.73 2.03
N LYS A 72 19.50 -0.95 2.11
CA LYS A 72 20.50 0.07 1.74
C LYS A 72 20.42 0.38 0.24
N SER A 73 20.23 -0.65 -0.58
CA SER A 73 20.08 -0.53 -2.03
C SER A 73 18.72 0.07 -2.42
N ILE A 74 17.67 -0.20 -1.65
CA ILE A 74 16.37 0.48 -1.79
C ILE A 74 16.47 1.98 -1.51
N LYS A 75 17.18 2.37 -0.45
CA LYS A 75 17.42 3.78 -0.16
C LYS A 75 18.17 4.47 -1.30
N TYR A 76 19.18 3.82 -1.87
CA TYR A 76 19.87 4.33 -3.06
C TYR A 76 18.93 4.48 -4.26
N LEU A 77 18.03 3.51 -4.50
CA LEU A 77 17.02 3.63 -5.53
C LEU A 77 16.13 4.87 -5.31
N ASP A 78 15.70 5.12 -4.08
CA ASP A 78 14.88 6.29 -3.75
C ASP A 78 15.59 7.60 -4.09
N GLU A 79 16.83 7.75 -3.61
CA GLU A 79 17.68 8.91 -3.91
C GLU A 79 17.90 9.09 -5.43
N LEU A 80 18.13 7.99 -6.15
CA LEU A 80 18.30 7.99 -7.60
C LEU A 80 17.04 8.49 -8.33
N LEU A 81 15.86 7.99 -7.97
CA LEU A 81 14.59 8.40 -8.59
C LEU A 81 14.25 9.87 -8.29
N ASN A 82 14.70 10.39 -7.15
CA ASN A 82 14.55 11.79 -6.76
C ASN A 82 15.60 12.71 -7.42
N SER A 83 16.65 12.14 -8.02
CA SER A 83 17.67 12.91 -8.74
C SER A 83 17.10 13.66 -9.96
N LYS A 84 17.65 14.84 -10.26
CA LYS A 84 17.25 15.63 -11.44
C LYS A 84 17.46 14.86 -12.75
N HIS A 85 18.56 14.10 -12.84
CA HIS A 85 18.92 13.34 -14.03
C HIS A 85 17.84 12.34 -14.45
N VAL A 86 17.30 11.58 -13.49
CA VAL A 86 16.27 10.57 -13.76
C VAL A 86 14.93 11.24 -14.06
N ARG A 87 14.53 12.24 -13.27
CA ARG A 87 13.24 12.92 -13.41
C ARG A 87 13.03 13.59 -14.76
N GLU A 88 14.08 14.23 -15.26
CA GLU A 88 14.07 14.95 -16.54
C GLU A 88 14.48 14.06 -17.73
N SER A 89 14.76 12.77 -17.49
CA SER A 89 15.19 11.87 -18.55
C SER A 89 14.09 11.61 -19.56
N LYS A 90 14.45 11.67 -20.85
CA LYS A 90 13.60 11.21 -21.96
C LYS A 90 13.41 9.68 -21.97
N ARG A 91 14.17 8.93 -21.17
CA ARG A 91 14.10 7.46 -21.06
C ARG A 91 13.29 7.02 -19.84
N ARG A 92 12.19 7.71 -19.55
CA ARG A 92 11.38 7.48 -18.34
C ARG A 92 10.88 6.03 -18.25
N ASP A 93 10.39 5.46 -19.34
CA ASP A 93 9.89 4.07 -19.36
C ASP A 93 10.98 3.05 -19.06
N TYR A 94 12.22 3.33 -19.50
CA TYR A 94 13.36 2.48 -19.17
C TYR A 94 13.65 2.50 -17.66
N TYR A 95 13.59 3.67 -17.03
CA TYR A 95 13.74 3.78 -15.58
C TYR A 95 12.61 3.07 -14.84
N ILE A 96 11.35 3.23 -15.28
CA ILE A 96 10.21 2.52 -14.68
C ILE A 96 10.41 1.01 -14.75
N ASN A 97 10.79 0.48 -15.91
CA ASN A 97 10.99 -0.95 -16.09
C ASN A 97 12.17 -1.47 -15.27
N MET A 98 13.30 -0.76 -15.29
CA MET A 98 14.51 -1.16 -14.57
C MET A 98 14.34 -1.08 -13.05
N ALA A 99 13.93 0.09 -12.54
CA ALA A 99 13.72 0.31 -11.10
C ALA A 99 12.52 -0.49 -10.57
N GLY A 100 11.44 -0.57 -11.33
CA GLY A 100 10.26 -1.36 -10.95
C GLY A 100 10.58 -2.85 -10.84
N SER A 101 11.35 -3.40 -11.79
CA SER A 101 11.80 -4.80 -11.71
C SER A 101 12.73 -5.01 -10.52
N PHE A 102 13.70 -4.12 -10.30
CA PHE A 102 14.61 -4.21 -9.14
C PHE A 102 13.86 -4.13 -7.81
N LEU A 103 12.91 -3.19 -7.67
CA LEU A 103 12.09 -3.04 -6.48
C LEU A 103 11.22 -4.29 -6.23
N GLY A 104 10.67 -4.90 -7.28
CA GLY A 104 9.92 -6.14 -7.18
C GLY A 104 10.76 -7.35 -6.77
N GLU A 105 11.96 -7.52 -7.35
CA GLU A 105 12.90 -8.55 -6.91
C GLU A 105 13.35 -8.31 -5.46
N ALA A 106 13.57 -7.06 -5.05
CA ALA A 106 13.89 -6.74 -3.66
C ALA A 106 12.75 -7.13 -2.70
N PHE A 107 11.49 -6.88 -3.09
CA PHE A 107 10.32 -7.34 -2.34
C PHE A 107 10.33 -8.86 -2.17
N ILE A 108 10.55 -9.62 -3.26
CA ILE A 108 10.60 -11.09 -3.23
C ILE A 108 11.76 -11.58 -2.34
N HIS A 109 12.94 -10.99 -2.47
CA HIS A 109 14.12 -11.39 -1.72
C HIS A 109 13.98 -11.15 -0.21
N THR A 110 13.34 -10.04 0.19
CA THR A 110 13.24 -9.66 1.60
C THR A 110 12.00 -10.23 2.28
N TYR A 111 10.87 -10.27 1.57
CA TYR A 111 9.57 -10.59 2.17
C TYR A 111 8.91 -11.83 1.54
N GLY A 112 9.55 -12.44 0.55
CA GLY A 112 8.94 -13.50 -0.24
C GLY A 112 7.84 -12.98 -1.18
N GLY A 113 7.15 -13.93 -1.80
CA GLY A 113 6.07 -13.67 -2.75
C GLY A 113 6.46 -14.02 -4.18
N GLU A 114 5.53 -13.74 -5.10
CA GLU A 114 5.67 -14.09 -6.51
C GLU A 114 5.10 -12.98 -7.41
N TRP A 115 5.69 -12.86 -8.60
CA TRP A 115 5.15 -11.98 -9.63
C TRP A 115 3.83 -12.51 -10.16
N VAL A 116 2.81 -11.65 -10.11
CA VAL A 116 1.49 -11.90 -10.67
C VAL A 116 1.02 -10.71 -11.49
N LYS A 117 0.00 -10.93 -12.30
CA LYS A 117 -0.84 -9.90 -12.91
C LYS A 117 -2.12 -9.75 -12.11
N TYR A 118 -2.46 -8.51 -11.79
CA TYR A 118 -3.72 -8.10 -11.19
C TYR A 118 -4.28 -6.92 -11.99
N ASN A 119 -5.48 -7.06 -12.55
CA ASN A 119 -6.11 -6.05 -13.40
C ASN A 119 -5.21 -5.51 -14.54
N GLY A 120 -4.38 -6.38 -15.11
CA GLY A 120 -3.46 -6.01 -16.20
C GLY A 120 -2.12 -5.40 -15.76
N GLU A 121 -1.94 -5.14 -14.47
CA GLU A 121 -0.69 -4.63 -13.91
C GLU A 121 0.13 -5.73 -13.23
N TYR A 122 1.46 -5.59 -13.25
CA TYR A 122 2.35 -6.50 -12.53
C TYR A 122 2.48 -6.11 -11.05
N ALA A 123 2.35 -7.12 -10.20
CA ALA A 123 2.41 -7.00 -8.76
C ALA A 123 3.23 -8.14 -8.14
N ILE A 124 3.69 -7.92 -6.91
CA ILE A 124 4.21 -8.97 -6.02
C ILE A 124 3.09 -9.39 -5.10
N LYS A 125 2.73 -10.67 -5.16
CA LYS A 125 1.79 -11.27 -4.23
C LYS A 125 2.57 -11.90 -3.08
N HIS A 126 2.45 -11.32 -1.90
CA HIS A 126 3.13 -11.82 -0.69
C HIS A 126 2.32 -12.93 -0.01
N ASP A 127 0.99 -12.76 0.09
CA ASP A 127 0.05 -13.72 0.69
C ASP A 127 -1.32 -13.71 0.00
N ARG A 128 -2.41 -14.15 0.67
CA ARG A 128 -3.74 -14.25 0.06
C ARG A 128 -4.35 -12.90 -0.33
N ASN A 129 -4.00 -11.80 0.35
CA ASN A 129 -4.71 -10.53 0.22
C ASN A 129 -3.80 -9.31 0.07
N HIS A 130 -2.48 -9.49 0.04
CA HIS A 130 -1.55 -8.36 -0.07
C HIS A 130 -0.79 -8.35 -1.40
N LEU A 131 -0.91 -7.24 -2.12
CA LEU A 131 -0.24 -6.99 -3.39
C LEU A 131 0.61 -5.71 -3.28
N SER A 132 1.87 -5.83 -3.66
CA SER A 132 2.75 -4.69 -3.91
C SER A 132 2.83 -4.41 -5.41
N PHE A 133 2.81 -3.15 -5.83
CA PHE A 133 2.85 -2.74 -7.24
C PHE A 133 4.14 -1.96 -7.55
N PRO A 134 5.29 -2.62 -7.78
CA PRO A 134 6.58 -1.95 -7.91
C PRO A 134 6.63 -0.93 -9.04
N PHE A 135 6.15 -1.30 -10.23
CA PHE A 135 6.14 -0.41 -11.39
C PHE A 135 5.26 0.82 -11.18
N GLY A 136 4.05 0.62 -10.62
CA GLY A 136 3.14 1.71 -10.29
C GLY A 136 3.72 2.67 -9.25
N LYS A 137 4.43 2.15 -8.23
CA LYS A 137 5.14 2.96 -7.24
C LYS A 137 6.20 3.84 -7.92
N VAL A 138 7.09 3.25 -8.72
CA VAL A 138 8.15 4.00 -9.43
C VAL A 138 7.56 5.03 -10.41
N TYR A 139 6.55 4.64 -11.18
CA TYR A 139 5.85 5.54 -12.10
C TYR A 139 5.34 6.79 -11.35
N ARG A 140 4.65 6.61 -10.22
CA ARG A 140 4.11 7.72 -9.41
C ARG A 140 5.20 8.64 -8.86
N VAL A 141 6.35 8.10 -8.43
CA VAL A 141 7.48 8.93 -7.97
C VAL A 141 7.98 9.83 -9.10
N LEU A 142 8.15 9.27 -10.30
CA LEU A 142 8.62 10.03 -11.46
C LEU A 142 7.57 11.02 -11.99
N GLU A 143 6.29 10.65 -11.97
CA GLU A 143 5.16 11.52 -12.34
C GLU A 143 5.04 12.71 -11.41
N ASN A 144 5.18 12.50 -10.10
CA ASN A 144 5.12 13.55 -9.08
C ASN A 144 6.42 14.36 -8.94
N GLY A 145 7.37 14.19 -9.86
CA GLY A 145 8.62 14.94 -9.89
C GLY A 145 9.57 14.60 -8.73
N GLY A 146 9.60 13.35 -8.28
CA GLY A 146 10.46 12.87 -7.19
C GLY A 146 9.98 13.31 -5.82
N LYS A 147 8.66 13.30 -5.59
CA LYS A 147 8.05 13.57 -4.29
C LYS A 147 7.46 12.30 -3.67
N GLY A 148 8.08 11.16 -3.97
CA GLY A 148 7.73 9.88 -3.37
C GLY A 148 8.84 9.40 -2.46
N ASP A 149 8.48 8.46 -1.59
CA ASP A 149 9.39 7.80 -0.67
C ASP A 149 9.30 6.29 -0.92
N ILE A 150 10.14 5.79 -1.83
CA ILE A 150 10.22 4.38 -2.17
C ILE A 150 10.68 3.56 -0.97
N GLU A 151 11.56 4.11 -0.12
CA GLU A 151 12.04 3.42 1.09
C GLU A 151 10.88 3.16 2.06
N ALA A 152 10.08 4.18 2.37
CA ALA A 152 8.90 4.03 3.22
C ALA A 152 7.86 3.10 2.58
N MET A 153 7.60 3.25 1.27
CA MET A 153 6.68 2.35 0.56
C MET A 153 7.17 0.91 0.47
N TYR A 154 8.48 0.69 0.55
CA TYR A 154 9.10 -0.62 0.59
C TYR A 154 8.99 -1.24 1.99
N ALA A 155 9.29 -0.48 3.04
CA ALA A 155 9.13 -0.91 4.42
C ALA A 155 7.67 -1.27 4.75
N LEU A 156 6.71 -0.48 4.27
CA LEU A 156 5.28 -0.74 4.44
C LEU A 156 4.72 -1.77 3.46
N GLY A 157 5.41 -1.96 2.34
CA GLY A 157 4.92 -2.73 1.19
C GLY A 157 4.80 -4.22 1.43
N ALA A 158 5.29 -4.75 2.55
CA ALA A 158 5.18 -6.17 2.90
C ALA A 158 4.34 -6.45 4.14
N LEU A 159 3.79 -5.40 4.76
CA LEU A 159 3.00 -5.54 5.97
C LEU A 159 1.54 -5.80 5.63
N THR A 160 0.92 -6.74 6.33
CA THR A 160 -0.54 -6.89 6.27
C THR A 160 -1.21 -5.68 6.92
N PRO A 161 -2.49 -5.37 6.59
CA PRO A 161 -3.23 -4.30 7.23
C PRO A 161 -3.23 -4.37 8.77
N GLU A 162 -3.23 -5.58 9.34
CA GLU A 162 -3.11 -5.81 10.78
C GLU A 162 -1.74 -5.36 11.31
N GLN A 163 -0.66 -5.75 10.63
CA GLN A 163 0.70 -5.35 11.01
C GLN A 163 0.91 -3.84 10.91
N ILE A 164 0.33 -3.18 9.91
CA ILE A 164 0.33 -1.72 9.78
C ILE A 164 -0.43 -1.09 10.96
N SER A 165 -1.61 -1.62 11.31
CA SER A 165 -2.40 -1.12 12.44
C SER A 165 -1.64 -1.22 13.76
N ASP A 166 -0.92 -2.31 13.99
CA ASP A 166 -0.18 -2.52 15.23
C ASP A 166 1.06 -1.62 15.33
N LEU A 167 1.79 -1.40 14.22
CA LEU A 167 2.89 -0.42 14.20
C LEU A 167 2.42 1.01 14.45
N LEU A 168 1.25 1.39 13.94
CA LEU A 168 0.68 2.72 14.20
C LEU A 168 0.31 2.89 15.68
N LYS A 169 -0.24 1.85 16.34
CA LYS A 169 -0.53 1.87 17.78
C LYS A 169 0.73 1.97 18.63
N GLU A 170 1.77 1.21 18.29
CA GLU A 170 3.05 1.25 19.01
C GLU A 170 3.74 2.61 18.92
N ASN A 171 3.67 3.27 17.77
CA ASN A 171 4.24 4.60 17.59
C ASN A 171 3.42 5.70 18.28
N SER A 172 2.10 5.56 18.38
CA SER A 172 1.30 6.48 19.21
C SER A 172 1.62 6.35 20.71
N ALA A 173 1.91 5.14 21.19
CA ALA A 173 2.25 4.90 22.60
C ALA A 173 3.66 5.35 23.00
N LYS A 174 4.57 5.56 22.04
CA LYS A 174 5.94 6.05 22.27
C LYS A 174 6.06 7.58 22.24
N ASN A 175 5.02 8.27 21.79
CA ASN A 175 4.96 9.72 21.67
C ASN A 175 4.09 10.38 22.75
N GLU A 176 3.59 9.60 23.72
CA GLU A 176 3.03 10.06 24.99
C GLU A 176 4.09 9.95 26.10
#